data_AF-A0A7S0CFQ0-F1
#
_entry.id   AF-A0A7S0CFQ0-F1
#
_cell.length_a   1.000
_cell.length_b   1.000
_cell.length_c   1.000
_cell.angle_alpha   90.00
_cell.angle_beta   90.00
_cell.angle_gamma   90.00
#
_symmetry.space_group_name_H-M   'P 1'
#
loop_
_entity.id
_entity.type
_entity.pdbx_description
1 polymer ?
#
loop_
_entity_poly.entity_id
_entity_poly.type
_entity_poly.pdbx_seq_one_letter_code
_entity_poly.pdbx_strand_id
1 'polypeptide(L)'
;IHQAGVYGTDNMLTEPFFSPTVSVHCETNSCTVASWGQQARIPTTFSSSVLFVSRYTDCGNGVVEHTSIVHNMDDPDDGSSVPLNYLNMPWAGIRTSNLNDILLSGTDGSSSAVSKPIQPFSSSGFYPDLVDTGGYTTFAQSLIDENREPFNLPCSDGNLGETECPEVNKESVQL
;
A
#
# COMPACT_ATOMS: atom_id res chain seq x y z
N ILE A 1 -5.16 -9.55 0.09
CA ILE A 1 -6.18 -9.33 -0.96
C ILE A 1 -7.09 -8.19 -0.52
N HIS A 2 -6.71 -6.96 -0.83
CA HIS A 2 -7.68 -5.87 -0.89
C HIS A 2 -8.59 -6.13 -2.10
N GLN A 3 -9.85 -5.66 -2.05
CA GLN A 3 -10.93 -6.01 -2.97
C GLN A 3 -11.72 -7.29 -2.64
N ALA A 4 -11.93 -7.58 -1.35
CA ALA A 4 -12.95 -8.53 -0.88
C ALA A 4 -14.39 -7.98 -1.03
N GLY A 5 -14.63 -7.23 -2.11
CA GLY A 5 -15.86 -6.51 -2.38
C GLY A 5 -15.86 -5.07 -1.90
N VAL A 6 -17.05 -4.50 -2.01
CA VAL A 6 -17.40 -3.13 -1.62
C VAL A 6 -17.74 -3.09 -0.13
N TYR A 7 -17.28 -2.05 0.58
CA TYR A 7 -17.81 -1.76 1.92
C TYR A 7 -19.30 -1.45 1.83
N GLY A 8 -20.13 -2.34 2.39
CA GLY A 8 -21.58 -2.16 2.48
C GLY A 8 -22.01 -2.00 3.93
N THR A 9 -22.97 -1.11 4.17
CA THR A 9 -23.65 -0.97 5.48
C THR A 9 -25.01 -1.67 5.50
N ASP A 10 -25.44 -2.20 4.35
CA ASP A 10 -26.75 -2.80 4.15
C ASP A 10 -26.66 -4.33 4.15
N ASN A 11 -27.66 -4.99 4.73
CA ASN A 11 -27.72 -6.46 4.87
C ASN A 11 -28.11 -7.15 3.55
N MET A 12 -27.97 -6.46 2.42
CA MET A 12 -28.35 -6.95 1.08
C MET A 12 -27.43 -8.06 0.59
N LEU A 13 -26.20 -8.15 1.11
CA LEU A 13 -25.26 -9.22 0.79
C LEU A 13 -25.42 -10.34 1.83
N THR A 14 -26.05 -11.44 1.44
CA THR A 14 -26.15 -12.66 2.25
C THR A 14 -24.92 -13.55 2.12
N GLU A 15 -24.07 -13.29 1.12
CA GLU A 15 -22.85 -14.04 0.82
C GLU A 15 -21.70 -13.06 0.53
N PRO A 16 -20.43 -13.46 0.76
CA PRO A 16 -19.28 -12.66 0.40
C PRO A 16 -19.25 -12.35 -1.10
N PHE A 17 -18.91 -11.11 -1.44
CA PHE A 17 -18.82 -10.63 -2.81
C PHE A 17 -17.42 -10.11 -3.05
N PHE A 18 -16.78 -10.49 -4.16
CA PHE A 18 -15.38 -10.18 -4.42
C PHE A 18 -15.24 -9.44 -5.76
N SER A 19 -14.19 -8.63 -5.89
CA SER A 19 -13.84 -8.05 -7.18
C SER A 19 -13.43 -9.14 -8.19
N PRO A 20 -13.94 -9.10 -9.43
CA PRO A 20 -13.58 -10.09 -10.45
C PRO A 20 -12.08 -10.12 -10.68
N THR A 21 -11.47 -11.31 -10.60
CA THR A 21 -10.07 -11.50 -10.98
C THR A 21 -9.97 -11.50 -12.50
N VAL A 22 -9.16 -10.60 -13.04
CA VAL A 22 -8.92 -10.44 -14.48
C VAL A 22 -7.78 -11.35 -14.93
N SER A 23 -6.71 -11.40 -14.15
CA SER A 23 -5.55 -12.24 -14.45
C SER A 23 -4.79 -12.63 -13.19
N VAL A 24 -4.17 -13.80 -13.24
CA VAL A 24 -3.21 -14.27 -12.23
C VAL A 24 -1.96 -14.73 -12.94
N HIS A 25 -0.81 -14.30 -12.46
CA HIS A 25 0.49 -14.76 -12.92
C HIS A 25 1.37 -15.00 -11.71
N CYS A 26 1.78 -16.25 -11.50
CA CYS A 26 2.72 -16.58 -10.43
C CYS A 26 4.03 -17.13 -11.01
N GLU A 27 5.12 -16.77 -10.37
CA GLU A 27 6.47 -17.29 -10.58
C GLU A 27 6.92 -18.05 -9.32
N THR A 28 8.19 -18.44 -9.24
CA THR A 28 8.72 -19.23 -8.12
C THR A 28 8.56 -18.54 -6.77
N ASN A 29 8.81 -17.23 -6.70
CA ASN A 29 8.76 -16.46 -5.45
C ASN A 29 7.80 -15.27 -5.51
N SER A 30 7.01 -15.14 -6.59
CA SER A 30 6.09 -14.02 -6.74
C SER A 30 4.72 -14.51 -7.20
N CYS A 31 3.66 -13.82 -6.79
CA CYS A 31 2.38 -13.96 -7.47
C CYS A 31 1.68 -12.61 -7.61
N THR A 32 1.28 -12.31 -8.85
CA THR A 32 0.59 -11.10 -9.25
C THR A 32 -0.86 -11.44 -9.57
N VAL A 33 -1.77 -10.67 -8.99
CA VAL A 33 -3.21 -10.76 -9.22
C VAL A 33 -3.71 -9.39 -9.68
N ALA A 34 -4.34 -9.35 -10.84
CA ALA A 34 -5.08 -8.19 -11.30
C ALA A 34 -6.58 -8.43 -11.10
N SER A 35 -7.25 -7.46 -10.48
CA SER A 35 -8.67 -7.51 -10.18
C SER A 35 -9.37 -6.25 -10.65
N TRP A 36 -10.54 -6.43 -11.25
CA TRP A 36 -11.38 -5.33 -11.69
C TRP A 36 -11.99 -4.63 -10.48
N GLY A 37 -11.68 -3.35 -10.30
CA GLY A 37 -12.11 -2.56 -9.17
C GLY A 37 -13.62 -2.44 -9.05
N GLN A 38 -14.11 -2.40 -7.81
CA GLN A 38 -15.50 -2.10 -7.53
C GLN A 38 -15.60 -0.88 -6.61
N GLN A 39 -16.37 0.13 -7.03
CA GLN A 39 -16.62 1.31 -6.21
C GLN A 39 -17.93 1.18 -5.45
N ALA A 40 -17.90 1.58 -4.18
CA ALA A 40 -18.95 1.36 -3.21
C ALA A 40 -20.15 2.30 -3.36
N ARG A 41 -20.96 2.18 -4.43
CA ARG A 41 -22.25 2.88 -4.54
C ARG A 41 -23.29 2.10 -5.37
N ILE A 42 -24.02 1.16 -4.74
CA ILE A 42 -25.36 0.63 -5.15
C ILE A 42 -25.35 -0.26 -6.46
N PRO A 43 -26.41 -1.02 -6.83
CA PRO A 43 -26.39 -2.10 -7.83
C PRO A 43 -25.78 -1.71 -9.18
N THR A 44 -24.88 -2.54 -9.69
CA THR A 44 -24.13 -2.30 -10.93
C THR A 44 -23.97 -3.58 -11.75
N THR A 45 -24.03 -3.51 -13.09
CA THR A 45 -23.66 -4.58 -14.03
C THR A 45 -22.18 -4.53 -14.45
N PHE A 46 -21.35 -3.95 -13.58
CA PHE A 46 -19.89 -3.73 -13.63
C PHE A 46 -19.38 -2.76 -14.70
N SER A 47 -19.15 -1.52 -14.29
CA SER A 47 -18.10 -0.67 -14.89
C SER A 47 -17.56 0.29 -13.83
N SER A 48 -16.43 -0.06 -13.21
CA SER A 48 -15.51 0.95 -12.71
C SER A 48 -14.27 0.90 -13.58
N SER A 49 -13.76 2.02 -14.03
CA SER A 49 -12.56 2.06 -14.87
C SER A 49 -11.30 1.99 -14.01
N VAL A 50 -11.27 1.04 -13.08
CA VAL A 50 -10.15 0.88 -12.15
C VAL A 50 -9.67 -0.56 -12.18
N LEU A 51 -8.38 -0.75 -12.41
CA LEU A 51 -7.71 -2.04 -12.26
C LEU A 51 -6.81 -1.99 -11.04
N PHE A 52 -7.00 -2.91 -10.11
CA PHE A 52 -6.10 -3.12 -8.99
C PHE A 52 -5.13 -4.24 -9.32
N VAL A 53 -3.84 -4.01 -9.18
CA VAL A 53 -2.81 -5.04 -9.34
C VAL A 53 -2.07 -5.18 -8.03
N SER A 54 -2.10 -6.38 -7.46
CA SER A 54 -1.35 -6.73 -6.27
C SER A 54 -0.32 -7.80 -6.62
N ARG A 55 0.95 -7.52 -6.32
CA ARG A 55 2.03 -8.51 -6.40
C ARG A 55 2.55 -8.79 -5.00
N TYR A 56 2.60 -10.06 -4.65
CA TYR A 56 3.25 -10.54 -3.44
C TYR A 56 4.54 -11.23 -3.83
N THR A 57 5.66 -10.80 -3.26
CA THR A 57 6.97 -11.40 -3.52
C THR A 57 7.57 -11.88 -2.20
N ASP A 58 7.98 -13.14 -2.17
CA ASP A 58 8.86 -13.68 -1.13
C ASP A 58 10.29 -13.24 -1.44
N CYS A 59 10.81 -12.34 -0.61
CA CYS A 59 12.17 -11.82 -0.70
C CYS A 59 13.17 -12.65 0.14
N GLY A 60 12.70 -13.74 0.75
CA GLY A 60 13.46 -14.56 1.68
C GLY A 60 13.62 -13.91 3.06
N ASN A 61 14.23 -14.65 3.99
CA ASN A 61 14.57 -14.17 5.34
C ASN A 61 13.39 -13.57 6.13
N GLY A 62 12.16 -14.02 5.86
CA GLY A 62 10.96 -13.52 6.53
C GLY A 62 10.46 -12.17 6.00
N VAL A 63 10.97 -11.69 4.87
CA VAL A 63 10.52 -10.46 4.21
C VAL A 63 9.55 -10.80 3.08
N VAL A 64 8.38 -10.18 3.11
CA VAL A 64 7.39 -10.24 2.03
C VAL A 64 7.18 -8.83 1.51
N GLU A 65 7.44 -8.63 0.23
CA GLU A 65 7.07 -7.39 -0.46
C GLU A 65 5.62 -7.50 -0.96
N HIS A 66 4.85 -6.43 -0.75
CA HIS A 66 3.55 -6.26 -1.38
C HIS A 66 3.57 -4.99 -2.23
N THR A 67 3.55 -5.16 -3.55
CA THR A 67 3.36 -4.07 -4.50
C THR A 67 1.88 -3.91 -4.79
N SER A 68 1.35 -2.69 -4.63
CA SER A 68 -0.04 -2.36 -4.97
C SER A 68 -0.07 -1.25 -6.01
N ILE A 69 -0.73 -1.51 -7.14
CA ILE A 69 -0.95 -0.53 -8.21
C ILE A 69 -2.45 -0.33 -8.36
N VAL A 70 -2.85 0.94 -8.46
CA VAL A 70 -4.21 1.35 -8.82
C VAL A 70 -4.12 2.05 -10.17
N HIS A 71 -4.69 1.45 -11.20
CA HIS A 71 -4.68 2.00 -12.55
C HIS A 71 -6.07 2.51 -12.93
N ASN A 72 -6.18 3.81 -13.24
CA ASN A 72 -7.37 4.37 -13.86
C ASN A 72 -7.32 4.06 -15.37
N MET A 73 -8.31 3.32 -15.85
CA MET A 73 -8.49 2.92 -17.24
C MET A 73 -9.41 3.87 -18.01
N ASP A 74 -9.94 4.93 -17.38
CA ASP A 74 -10.74 5.93 -18.09
C ASP A 74 -9.89 6.68 -19.12
N ASP A 75 -10.50 6.98 -20.26
CA ASP A 75 -9.91 7.83 -21.28
C ASP A 75 -10.15 9.30 -20.89
N PRO A 76 -9.09 10.09 -20.62
CA PRO A 76 -9.26 11.50 -20.26
C PRO A 76 -9.93 12.33 -21.37
N ASP A 77 -9.90 11.87 -22.62
CA ASP A 77 -10.41 12.59 -23.79
C ASP A 77 -11.89 12.28 -24.12
N ASP A 78 -12.50 11.29 -23.46
CA ASP A 78 -13.88 10.85 -23.75
C ASP A 78 -14.97 11.68 -23.06
N GLY A 79 -14.58 12.65 -22.22
CA GLY A 79 -15.47 13.54 -21.48
C GLY A 79 -16.26 12.86 -20.34
N SER A 80 -15.98 11.59 -20.07
CA SER A 80 -16.61 10.76 -19.02
C SER A 80 -15.63 10.32 -17.91
N SER A 81 -14.36 10.71 -18.00
CA SER A 81 -13.30 10.43 -17.02
C SER A 81 -13.76 10.64 -15.57
N VAL A 82 -13.77 9.54 -14.80
CA VAL A 82 -13.99 9.55 -13.36
C VAL A 82 -12.63 9.67 -12.68
N PRO A 83 -12.35 10.80 -11.99
CA PRO A 83 -11.05 10.98 -11.37
C PRO A 83 -10.87 10.06 -10.15
N LEU A 84 -9.71 9.41 -10.07
CA LEU A 84 -9.21 8.79 -8.84
C LEU A 84 -8.42 9.82 -8.05
N ASN A 85 -9.12 10.63 -7.25
CA ASN A 85 -8.57 11.81 -6.60
C ASN A 85 -8.27 11.64 -5.10
N TYR A 86 -8.50 10.46 -4.54
CA TYR A 86 -8.20 10.17 -3.15
C TYR A 86 -7.57 8.78 -3.00
N LEU A 87 -6.33 8.76 -2.52
CA LEU A 87 -5.62 7.56 -2.14
C LEU A 87 -4.71 7.91 -0.96
N ASN A 88 -4.94 7.28 0.19
CA ASN A 88 -4.14 7.49 1.38
C ASN A 88 -3.21 6.30 1.65
N MET A 89 -2.19 6.51 2.49
CA MET A 89 -1.26 5.48 2.91
C MET A 89 -1.24 5.33 4.44
N PRO A 90 -0.86 4.15 4.96
CA PRO A 90 -0.71 2.90 4.22
C PRO A 90 -2.06 2.34 3.76
N TRP A 91 -2.09 1.80 2.55
CA TRP A 91 -3.25 1.09 2.03
C TRP A 91 -3.04 -0.42 2.13
N ALA A 92 -3.24 -0.97 3.33
CA ALA A 92 -3.19 -2.40 3.62
C ALA A 92 -3.70 -2.67 5.04
N GLY A 93 -3.96 -3.93 5.38
CA GLY A 93 -4.11 -4.37 6.77
C GLY A 93 -3.01 -5.36 7.14
N ILE A 94 -2.44 -5.22 8.34
CA ILE A 94 -1.56 -6.23 8.95
C ILE A 94 -2.15 -6.75 10.25
N ARG A 95 -1.62 -7.88 10.72
CA ARG A 95 -1.95 -8.39 12.05
C ARG A 95 -1.07 -7.70 13.10
N THR A 96 -1.61 -6.68 13.76
CA THR A 96 -0.89 -5.85 14.74
C THR A 96 -0.36 -6.60 15.97
N SER A 97 -0.80 -7.84 16.21
CA SER A 97 -0.24 -8.69 17.27
C SER A 97 1.15 -9.25 16.96
N ASN A 98 1.56 -9.27 15.67
CA ASN A 98 2.88 -9.74 15.25
C ASN A 98 3.69 -8.67 14.53
N LEU A 99 3.05 -7.75 13.79
CA LEU A 99 3.71 -6.66 13.08
C LEU A 99 3.28 -5.32 13.69
N ASN A 100 3.75 -5.06 14.90
CA ASN A 100 3.33 -3.93 15.74
C ASN A 100 4.18 -2.66 15.53
N ASP A 101 5.23 -2.73 14.71
CA ASP A 101 6.00 -1.57 14.28
C ASP A 101 5.66 -1.18 12.85
N ILE A 102 5.66 0.12 12.58
CA ILE A 102 5.42 0.66 11.25
C ILE A 102 6.37 1.84 10.97
N LEU A 103 6.96 1.84 9.77
CA LEU A 103 7.75 2.94 9.22
C LEU A 103 7.03 3.54 8.02
N LEU A 104 6.73 4.83 8.10
CA LEU A 104 6.18 5.60 6.99
C LEU A 104 7.32 6.25 6.21
N SER A 105 7.32 6.07 4.90
CA SER A 105 8.29 6.72 4.02
C SER A 105 7.98 8.20 3.84
N GLY A 106 8.99 9.05 4.04
CA GLY A 106 8.96 10.45 3.66
C GLY A 106 9.24 10.62 2.16
N THR A 107 8.81 11.74 1.60
CA THR A 107 9.08 12.12 0.19
C THR A 107 10.55 12.39 -0.08
N ASP A 108 11.34 12.65 0.96
CA ASP A 108 12.79 12.87 0.93
C ASP A 108 13.61 11.56 1.10
N GLY A 109 12.94 10.40 1.14
CA GLY A 109 13.58 9.11 1.38
C GLY A 109 13.83 8.82 2.87
N SER A 110 13.50 9.75 3.78
CA SER A 110 13.52 9.46 5.21
C SER A 110 12.43 8.45 5.57
N SER A 111 12.50 7.89 6.77
CA SER A 111 11.42 7.06 7.31
C SER A 111 11.16 7.44 8.76
N SER A 112 9.88 7.60 9.10
CA SER A 112 9.46 7.93 10.46
C SER A 112 8.79 6.72 11.11
N ALA A 113 9.23 6.40 12.32
CA ALA A 113 8.55 5.42 13.15
C ALA A 113 7.24 6.02 13.68
N VAL A 114 6.17 5.24 13.60
CA VAL A 114 4.89 5.64 14.19
C VAL A 114 4.81 5.15 15.63
N SER A 115 4.17 5.94 16.49
CA SER A 115 3.90 5.61 17.88
C SER A 115 3.11 4.31 18.07
N LYS A 116 3.42 3.59 19.16
CA LYS A 116 2.70 2.39 19.61
C LYS A 116 1.59 2.76 20.59
N PRO A 117 0.42 2.09 20.56
CA PRO A 117 0.02 1.07 19.59
C PRO A 117 -0.38 1.69 18.24
N ILE A 118 -0.20 0.92 17.15
CA ILE A 118 -0.72 1.28 15.82
C ILE A 118 -2.22 1.53 15.96
N GLN A 119 -2.64 2.76 15.67
CA GLN A 119 -4.04 3.14 15.73
C GLN A 119 -4.82 2.44 14.60
N PRO A 120 -6.12 2.14 14.79
CA PRO A 120 -6.93 1.57 13.72
C PRO A 120 -6.88 2.47 12.48
N PHE A 121 -6.77 1.86 11.28
CA PHE A 121 -6.79 2.55 9.99
C PHE A 121 -8.16 3.17 9.61
N SER A 122 -9.06 3.35 10.58
CA SER A 122 -10.27 4.17 10.46
C SER A 122 -10.36 5.31 11.50
N SER A 123 -9.36 5.44 12.39
CA SER A 123 -9.30 6.49 13.42
C SER A 123 -8.64 7.77 12.89
N SER A 124 -9.09 8.95 13.34
CA SER A 124 -8.56 10.25 12.90
C SER A 124 -7.07 10.38 13.21
N GLY A 125 -6.23 10.66 12.20
CA GLY A 125 -4.82 11.02 12.38
C GLY A 125 -3.80 10.01 11.85
N PHE A 126 -4.21 8.93 11.18
CA PHE A 126 -3.30 7.89 10.69
C PHE A 126 -3.37 7.62 9.17
N TYR A 127 -3.64 8.66 8.37
CA TYR A 127 -3.71 8.59 6.90
C TYR A 127 -3.00 9.79 6.28
N PRO A 128 -1.66 9.78 6.16
CA PRO A 128 -1.04 10.68 5.18
C PRO A 128 -1.62 10.41 3.79
N ASP A 129 -1.84 11.48 3.03
CA ASP A 129 -2.15 11.34 1.60
C ASP A 129 -0.94 10.72 0.91
N LEU A 130 -1.15 9.89 -0.11
CA LEU A 130 -0.05 9.20 -0.80
C LEU A 130 1.02 10.19 -1.31
N VAL A 131 0.57 11.37 -1.76
CA VAL A 131 1.41 12.49 -2.23
C VAL A 131 2.40 13.00 -1.17
N ASP A 132 2.08 12.85 0.10
CA ASP A 132 2.92 13.30 1.21
C ASP A 132 3.89 12.20 1.70
N THR A 133 3.97 11.07 0.99
CA THR A 133 4.81 9.92 1.35
C THR A 133 5.78 9.54 0.24
N GLY A 134 6.78 8.72 0.57
CA GLY A 134 7.65 8.06 -0.41
C GLY A 134 6.99 6.91 -1.18
N GLY A 135 5.68 6.69 -0.99
CA GLY A 135 4.91 5.67 -1.69
C GLY A 135 5.00 4.25 -1.13
N TYR A 136 5.74 4.05 -0.03
CA TYR A 136 5.86 2.75 0.64
C TYR A 136 5.68 2.83 2.16
N THR A 137 5.40 1.68 2.77
CA THR A 137 5.28 1.55 4.22
C THR A 137 5.80 0.18 4.63
N THR A 138 6.55 0.13 5.73
CA THR A 138 7.08 -1.12 6.26
C THR A 138 6.36 -1.47 7.54
N PHE A 139 5.98 -2.74 7.69
CA PHE A 139 5.46 -3.30 8.94
C PHE A 139 6.42 -4.37 9.43
N ALA A 140 6.79 -4.33 10.71
CA ALA A 140 7.68 -5.35 11.28
C ALA A 140 7.34 -5.67 12.73
N GLN A 141 7.91 -6.76 13.22
CA GLN A 141 7.72 -7.25 14.59
C GLN A 141 8.60 -6.49 15.60
N SER A 142 9.73 -5.94 15.15
CA SER A 142 10.73 -5.29 16.01
C SER A 142 11.60 -4.29 15.22
N LEU A 143 11.01 -3.20 14.72
CA LEU A 143 11.78 -2.08 14.11
C LEU A 143 12.48 -1.25 15.18
N ILE A 144 11.89 -1.15 16.37
CA ILE A 144 12.43 -0.37 17.48
C ILE A 144 13.12 -1.32 18.47
N ASP A 145 14.40 -1.57 18.25
CA ASP A 145 15.36 -1.67 19.34
C ASP A 145 16.07 -0.33 19.36
N GLU A 146 15.91 0.45 20.43
CA GLU A 146 16.54 1.78 20.58
C GLU A 146 18.08 1.72 20.48
N ASN A 147 18.66 0.51 20.56
CA ASN A 147 20.09 0.25 20.43
C ASN A 147 20.50 -0.35 19.08
N ARG A 148 19.55 -0.57 18.15
CA ARG A 148 19.82 -1.14 16.83
C ARG A 148 19.84 -0.02 15.80
N GLU A 149 20.98 0.11 15.13
CA GLU A 149 21.16 1.05 14.01
C GLU A 149 19.99 0.91 13.00
N PRO A 150 19.44 2.03 12.51
CA PRO A 150 18.35 2.01 11.53
C PRO A 150 18.73 1.12 10.34
N PHE A 151 17.74 0.38 9.83
CA PHE A 151 17.94 -0.43 8.64
C PHE A 151 18.24 0.52 7.46
N ASN A 152 19.46 0.44 6.92
CA ASN A 152 19.81 1.14 5.69
C ASN A 152 19.03 0.49 4.55
N LEU A 153 17.92 1.10 4.16
CA LEU A 153 17.22 0.71 2.95
C LEU A 153 18.18 0.95 1.77
N PRO A 154 18.36 -0.03 0.88
CA PRO A 154 19.14 0.18 -0.33
C PRO A 154 18.44 1.24 -1.16
N CYS A 155 19.17 2.25 -1.60
CA CYS A 155 18.64 3.18 -2.57
C CYS A 155 18.55 2.50 -3.93
N SER A 156 17.47 2.78 -4.65
CA SER A 156 17.22 2.22 -5.99
C SER A 156 16.98 3.34 -6.98
N ASP A 157 17.57 3.22 -8.17
CA ASP A 157 17.38 4.15 -9.29
C ASP A 157 16.10 3.85 -10.10
N GLY A 158 15.27 2.90 -9.64
CA GLY A 158 14.10 2.42 -10.36
C GLY A 158 14.39 1.35 -11.43
N ASN A 159 15.67 0.95 -11.63
CA ASN A 159 16.07 -0.09 -12.59
C ASN A 159 16.44 -1.42 -11.90
N LEU A 160 15.93 -1.68 -10.69
CA LEU A 160 16.23 -2.86 -9.87
C LEU A 160 17.71 -2.99 -9.44
N GLY A 161 18.55 -1.99 -9.75
CA GLY A 161 19.92 -1.88 -9.27
C GLY A 161 19.99 -1.15 -7.92
N GLU A 162 20.91 -1.58 -7.06
CA GLU A 162 21.33 -0.80 -5.90
C GLU A 162 22.12 0.42 -6.37
N THR A 163 21.77 1.61 -5.88
CA THR A 163 22.50 2.85 -6.12
C THR A 163 22.92 3.48 -4.80
N GLU A 164 23.94 4.35 -4.84
CA GLU A 164 24.30 5.17 -3.68
C GLU A 164 23.12 6.06 -3.28
N CYS A 165 22.82 6.07 -1.98
CA CYS A 165 21.84 6.98 -1.42
C CYS A 165 22.36 8.42 -1.49
N PRO A 166 21.51 9.40 -1.83
CA PRO A 166 21.89 10.81 -1.72
C PRO A 166 22.33 11.10 -0.28
N GLU A 167 23.43 11.86 -0.13
CA GLU A 167 23.93 12.22 1.21
C GLU A 167 22.88 13.00 1.98
N VAL A 168 22.38 12.41 3.06
CA VAL A 168 21.45 13.08 3.98
C VAL A 168 22.25 14.11 4.77
N ASN A 169 22.05 15.40 4.50
CA ASN A 169 22.58 16.47 5.33
C ASN A 169 22.03 16.34 6.75
N LYS A 170 22.89 15.96 7.70
CA LYS A 170 22.55 15.64 9.10
C LYS A 170 22.13 16.84 9.97
N GLU A 171 21.78 17.98 9.40
CA GLU A 171 21.55 19.23 10.17
C GLU A 171 20.11 19.49 10.63
N SER A 172 19.14 18.59 10.36
CA SER A 172 17.73 18.91 10.62
C SER A 172 16.92 17.85 11.38
N VAL A 173 17.52 17.14 12.33
CA VAL A 173 16.76 16.35 13.31
C VAL A 173 17.12 16.80 14.72
N GLN A 174 16.44 17.83 15.22
CA GLN A 174 16.29 18.05 16.66
C GLN A 174 14.95 17.44 17.10
N LEU A 175 15.04 16.58 18.11
CA LEU A 175 13.98 15.82 18.77
C LEU A 175 12.82 16.70 19.27
#